data_AF-A0A7J3V1B0-F1
#
_entry.id   AF-A0A7J3V1B0-F1
#
_cell.length_a   1.000
_cell.length_b   1.000
_cell.length_c   1.000
_cell.angle_alpha   90.00
_cell.angle_beta   90.00
_cell.angle_gamma   90.00
#
_symmetry.space_group_name_H-M   'P 1'
#
loop_
_entity.id
_entity.type
_entity.pdbx_description
1 polymer ?
#
loop_
_entity_poly.entity_id
_entity_poly.type
_entity_poly.pdbx_seq_one_letter_code
_entity_poly.pdbx_strand_id
1 'polypeptide(L)'
;TIVRRGDWRGVRVYVDSEKLREKYFKKEATDLFEKVVIKREGTPENSEKLSRLWAEIGRNMMNIHESEFKIEELKVKEIERAPIFESVKCEKCGEFAMKTRIEYVKGKSVCLGCLGKSNALIGRGIVPNFEYPLVREEK
;
A
#
# COMPACT_ATOMS: atom_id res chain seq x y z
N THR A 1 -13.20 -1.80 -4.40
CA THR A 1 -13.95 -2.73 -5.28
C THR A 1 -13.62 -4.14 -4.89
N ILE A 2 -14.65 -4.97 -4.74
CA ILE A 2 -14.51 -6.40 -4.45
C ILE A 2 -15.16 -7.16 -5.62
N VAL A 3 -14.51 -8.21 -6.11
CA VAL A 3 -14.93 -8.94 -7.31
C VAL A 3 -14.92 -10.43 -7.05
N ARG A 4 -15.97 -11.13 -7.47
CA ARG A 4 -16.01 -12.59 -7.51
C ARG A 4 -15.35 -13.09 -8.79
N ARG A 5 -14.26 -13.85 -8.68
CA ARG A 5 -13.48 -14.33 -9.85
C ARG A 5 -14.24 -15.30 -10.76
N GLY A 6 -15.24 -16.02 -10.26
CA GLY A 6 -15.98 -17.03 -11.04
C GLY A 6 -16.81 -16.44 -12.18
N ASP A 7 -17.29 -15.20 -12.04
CA ASP A 7 -18.14 -14.55 -13.04
C ASP A 7 -17.83 -13.05 -13.23
N TRP A 8 -16.78 -12.56 -12.57
CA TRP A 8 -16.25 -11.20 -12.65
C TRP A 8 -17.27 -10.11 -12.32
N ARG A 9 -18.35 -10.47 -11.61
CA ARG A 9 -19.26 -9.51 -10.99
C ARG A 9 -18.66 -9.01 -9.69
N GLY A 10 -18.88 -7.74 -9.39
CA GLY A 10 -18.33 -7.10 -8.22
C GLY A 10 -19.14 -5.91 -7.76
N VAL A 11 -18.75 -5.42 -6.59
CA VAL A 11 -19.31 -4.21 -5.98
C VAL A 11 -18.18 -3.22 -5.78
N ARG A 12 -18.35 -2.00 -6.29
CA ARG A 12 -17.50 -0.86 -5.99
C ARG A 12 -18.17 -0.06 -4.89
N VAL A 13 -17.51 -0.03 -3.73
CA VAL A 13 -17.84 0.88 -2.64
C VAL A 13 -16.84 2.01 -2.69
N TYR A 14 -17.34 3.24 -2.76
CA TYR A 14 -16.55 4.46 -2.72
C TYR A 14 -17.08 5.36 -1.60
N VAL A 15 -16.17 6.10 -0.97
CA VAL A 15 -16.50 7.11 0.04
C VAL A 15 -15.82 8.41 -0.34
N ASP A 16 -16.58 9.51 -0.29
CA ASP A 16 -16.03 10.85 -0.46
C ASP A 16 -15.39 11.29 0.86
N SER A 17 -14.06 11.24 0.90
CA SER A 17 -13.30 11.56 2.10
C SER A 17 -13.39 13.04 2.49
N GLU A 18 -13.60 13.95 1.54
CA GLU A 18 -13.69 15.38 1.85
C GLU A 18 -15.03 15.69 2.51
N LYS A 19 -16.13 15.24 1.87
CA LYS A 19 -17.47 15.35 2.44
C LYS A 19 -17.58 14.70 3.82
N LEU A 20 -16.97 13.53 3.99
CA LEU A 20 -16.98 12.80 5.25
C LEU A 20 -16.17 13.53 6.33
N ARG A 21 -15.03 14.15 5.97
CA ARG A 21 -14.27 15.01 6.89
C ARG A 21 -15.09 16.21 7.32
N GLU A 22 -15.69 16.95 6.40
CA GLU A 22 -16.51 18.13 6.72
C GLU A 22 -17.68 17.81 7.65
N LYS A 23 -18.35 16.68 7.43
CA LYS A 23 -19.54 16.29 8.19
C LYS A 23 -19.24 15.67 9.54
N TYR A 24 -18.17 14.88 9.66
CA TYR A 24 -17.95 14.02 10.83
C TYR A 24 -16.69 14.34 11.64
N PHE A 25 -15.76 15.15 11.14
CA PHE A 25 -14.51 15.44 11.82
C PHE A 25 -14.60 16.79 12.51
N LYS A 26 -14.26 16.82 13.81
CA LYS A 26 -14.17 18.07 14.56
C LYS A 26 -13.02 18.91 13.97
N LYS A 27 -13.23 20.22 13.81
CA LYS A 27 -12.20 21.16 13.33
C LYS A 27 -10.87 21.00 14.07
N GLU A 28 -10.93 20.87 15.39
CA GLU A 28 -9.76 20.64 16.24
C GLU A 28 -8.94 19.40 15.84
N ALA A 29 -9.61 18.30 15.47
CA ALA A 29 -8.93 17.09 15.04
C ALA A 29 -8.23 17.31 13.68
N THR A 30 -8.86 18.05 12.78
CA THR A 30 -8.28 18.42 11.48
C THR A 30 -7.07 19.34 11.64
N ASP A 31 -7.17 20.36 12.49
CA ASP A 31 -6.08 21.30 12.77
C ASP A 31 -4.88 20.57 13.42
N LEU A 32 -5.14 19.64 14.35
CA LEU A 32 -4.10 18.79 14.94
C LEU A 32 -3.49 17.82 13.92
N PHE A 33 -4.29 17.24 13.03
CA PHE A 33 -3.78 16.38 11.97
C PHE A 33 -2.83 17.14 11.03
N GLU A 34 -3.20 18.35 10.61
CA GLU A 34 -2.36 19.24 9.82
C GLU A 34 -1.01 19.50 10.52
N LYS A 35 -1.06 19.88 11.81
CA LYS A 35 0.15 20.17 12.59
C LYS A 35 1.04 18.93 12.81
N VAL A 36 0.46 17.83 13.27
CA VAL A 36 1.20 16.64 13.73
C VAL A 36 1.62 15.74 12.57
N VAL A 37 0.75 15.51 11.60
CA VAL A 37 0.96 14.51 10.54
C VAL A 37 1.51 15.14 9.27
N ILE A 38 0.89 16.23 8.80
CA ILE A 38 1.28 16.88 7.54
C ILE A 38 2.55 17.69 7.72
N LYS A 39 2.56 18.63 8.69
CA LYS A 39 3.71 19.51 8.96
C LYS A 39 4.79 18.87 9.82
N ARG A 40 4.45 17.82 10.59
CA ARG A 40 5.35 17.15 11.54
C ARG A 40 5.90 18.07 12.64
N GLU A 41 5.08 19.03 13.09
CA GLU A 41 5.40 20.05 14.12
C GLU A 41 4.66 19.79 15.45
N GLY A 42 4.23 18.55 15.68
CA GLY A 42 3.54 18.13 16.91
C GLY A 42 4.47 17.97 18.11
N THR A 43 3.98 18.29 19.31
CA THR A 43 4.59 17.85 20.57
C THR A 43 4.04 16.47 20.95
N PRO A 44 4.65 15.74 21.90
CA PRO A 44 4.09 14.49 22.40
C PRO A 44 2.63 14.62 22.85
N GLU A 45 2.26 15.73 23.49
CA GLU A 45 0.89 16.01 23.92
C GLU A 45 -0.06 16.22 22.74
N ASN A 46 0.38 16.90 21.67
CA ASN A 46 -0.41 17.05 20.45
C ASN A 46 -0.70 15.67 19.81
N SER A 47 0.30 14.78 19.79
CA SER A 47 0.17 13.42 19.26
C SER A 47 -0.79 12.57 20.10
N GLU A 48 -0.70 12.64 21.43
CA GLU A 48 -1.61 11.93 22.32
C GLU A 48 -3.05 12.44 22.16
N LYS A 49 -3.23 13.77 22.12
CA LYS A 49 -4.54 14.39 21.91
C LYS A 49 -5.14 14.01 20.56
N LEU A 50 -4.35 14.05 19.49
CA LEU A 50 -4.78 13.62 18.17
C LEU A 50 -5.21 12.15 18.19
N SER A 51 -4.43 11.26 18.83
CA SER A 51 -4.77 9.84 18.96
C SER A 51 -6.14 9.62 19.63
N ARG A 52 -6.43 10.34 20.72
CA ARG A 52 -7.73 10.27 21.42
C ARG A 52 -8.88 10.73 20.52
N LEU A 53 -8.71 11.86 19.82
CA LEU A 53 -9.71 12.38 18.89
C LEU A 53 -9.94 11.41 17.71
N TRP A 54 -8.88 10.82 17.17
CA TRP A 54 -8.98 9.83 16.10
C TRP A 54 -9.73 8.57 16.53
N ALA A 55 -9.51 8.12 17.77
CA ALA A 55 -10.24 6.98 18.32
C ALA A 55 -11.74 7.31 18.50
N GLU A 56 -12.08 8.53 18.91
CA GLU A 56 -13.47 8.99 18.99
C GLU A 56 -14.13 9.03 17.60
N ILE A 57 -13.46 9.64 16.61
CA ILE A 57 -13.93 9.67 15.22
C ILE A 57 -14.14 8.24 14.71
N GLY A 58 -13.17 7.35 14.91
CA GLY A 58 -13.26 5.95 14.51
C GLY A 58 -14.47 5.23 15.12
N ARG A 59 -14.81 5.50 16.38
CA ARG A 59 -16.04 4.98 16.99
C ARG A 59 -17.30 5.55 16.34
N ASN A 60 -17.31 6.85 16.05
CA ASN A 60 -18.44 7.50 15.37
C ASN A 60 -18.63 6.96 13.95
N MET A 61 -17.54 6.57 13.27
CA MET A 61 -17.58 5.99 11.92
C MET A 61 -18.39 4.69 11.85
N MET A 62 -18.54 3.95 12.96
CA MET A 62 -19.37 2.73 12.99
C MET A 62 -20.86 3.01 12.81
N ASN A 63 -21.31 4.26 13.01
CA ASN A 63 -22.71 4.66 12.97
C ASN A 63 -23.07 5.55 11.77
N ILE A 64 -22.17 5.69 10.79
CA ILE A 64 -22.46 6.53 9.62
C ILE A 64 -23.47 5.84 8.71
N HIS A 65 -24.32 6.64 8.07
CA HIS A 65 -25.40 6.13 7.24
C HIS A 65 -24.86 5.58 5.92
N GLU A 66 -25.53 4.55 5.37
CA GLU A 66 -25.15 3.93 4.09
C GLU A 66 -25.09 4.94 2.93
N SER A 67 -25.86 6.02 3.00
CA SER A 67 -25.85 7.11 2.00
C SER A 67 -24.52 7.86 1.90
N GLU A 68 -23.61 7.72 2.86
CA GLU A 68 -22.25 8.25 2.75
C GLU A 68 -21.36 7.42 1.80
N PHE A 69 -21.83 6.23 1.42
CA PHE A 69 -21.17 5.35 0.48
C PHE A 69 -21.86 5.42 -0.89
N LYS A 70 -21.06 5.54 -1.94
CA LYS A 70 -21.49 5.26 -3.29
C LYS A 70 -21.24 3.78 -3.57
N ILE A 71 -22.32 3.01 -3.70
CA ILE A 71 -22.29 1.58 -3.95
C ILE A 71 -22.74 1.32 -5.39
N GLU A 72 -21.88 0.69 -6.18
CA GLU A 72 -22.12 0.41 -7.60
C GLU A 72 -21.87 -1.08 -7.88
N GLU A 73 -22.89 -1.77 -8.40
CA GLU A 73 -22.70 -3.09 -9.00
C GLU A 73 -22.02 -2.93 -10.36
N LEU A 74 -21.04 -3.80 -10.62
CA LEU A 74 -20.29 -3.76 -11.86
C LEU A 74 -19.84 -5.15 -12.31
N LYS A 75 -19.48 -5.24 -13.58
CA LYS A 75 -18.76 -6.37 -14.15
C LYS A 75 -17.40 -5.88 -14.61
N VAL A 76 -16.33 -6.45 -14.06
CA VAL A 76 -14.98 -6.13 -14.53
C VAL A 76 -14.60 -7.03 -15.70
N LYS A 77 -13.61 -6.60 -16.48
CA LYS A 77 -12.93 -7.49 -17.42
C LYS A 77 -12.21 -8.60 -16.64
N GLU A 78 -12.20 -9.79 -17.22
CA GLU A 78 -11.41 -10.89 -16.69
C GLU A 78 -9.93 -10.49 -16.61
N ILE A 79 -9.33 -10.75 -15.44
CA ILE A 79 -7.91 -10.57 -15.20
C ILE A 79 -7.24 -11.94 -15.27
N GLU A 80 -6.19 -12.01 -16.08
CA GLU A 80 -5.37 -13.21 -16.26
C GLU A 80 -4.92 -13.82 -14.91
N ARG A 81 -4.76 -15.13 -14.89
CA ARG A 81 -4.15 -15.80 -13.74
C ARG A 81 -2.69 -15.40 -13.65
N ALA A 82 -2.16 -15.39 -12.43
CA ALA A 82 -0.74 -15.15 -12.22
C ALA A 82 0.07 -16.14 -13.07
N PRO A 83 0.93 -15.64 -13.97
CA PRO A 83 1.75 -16.49 -14.82
C PRO A 83 2.70 -17.33 -13.98
N ILE A 84 2.92 -18.58 -14.39
CA ILE A 84 3.94 -19.44 -13.82
C ILE A 84 5.24 -19.13 -14.53
N PHE A 85 6.19 -18.56 -13.80
CA PHE A 85 7.54 -18.32 -14.30
C PHE A 85 8.49 -19.40 -13.81
N GLU A 86 9.47 -19.73 -14.65
CA GLU A 86 10.57 -20.64 -14.32
C GLU A 86 11.36 -20.12 -13.10
N SER A 87 11.92 -21.05 -12.32
CA SER A 87 12.90 -20.72 -11.29
C SER A 87 14.30 -20.81 -11.88
N VAL A 88 15.08 -19.74 -11.74
CA VAL A 88 16.46 -19.65 -12.23
C VAL A 88 17.39 -19.50 -11.04
N LYS A 89 18.50 -20.26 -11.05
CA LYS A 89 19.52 -20.19 -10.00
C LYS A 89 20.35 -18.91 -10.17
N CYS A 90 20.51 -18.16 -9.09
CA CYS A 90 21.44 -17.04 -9.05
C CYS A 90 22.88 -17.55 -9.00
N GLU A 91 23.71 -17.14 -9.94
CA GLU A 91 25.13 -17.52 -9.98
C GLU A 91 26.00 -16.76 -8.96
N LYS A 92 25.45 -15.77 -8.25
CA LYS A 92 26.14 -15.06 -7.17
C LYS A 92 25.87 -15.66 -5.78
N CYS A 93 24.61 -15.95 -5.42
CA CYS A 93 24.26 -16.50 -4.09
C CYS A 93 23.85 -17.98 -4.10
N GLY A 94 23.61 -18.60 -5.26
CA GLY A 94 23.20 -20.00 -5.37
C GLY A 94 21.72 -20.28 -5.10
N GLU A 95 20.94 -19.29 -4.65
CA GLU A 95 19.49 -19.42 -4.42
C GLU A 95 18.70 -19.40 -5.74
N PHE A 96 17.54 -20.06 -5.75
CA PHE A 96 16.58 -19.94 -6.85
C PHE A 96 15.72 -18.70 -6.68
N ALA A 97 15.53 -17.97 -7.78
CA ALA A 97 14.58 -16.89 -7.87
C ALA A 97 13.71 -17.03 -9.12
N MET A 98 12.52 -16.44 -9.07
CA MET A 98 11.63 -16.34 -10.23
C MET A 98 12.37 -15.65 -11.40
N LYS A 99 12.21 -16.14 -12.63
CA LYS A 99 12.88 -15.59 -13.83
C LYS A 99 12.72 -14.07 -13.98
N THR A 100 11.56 -13.52 -13.61
CA THR A 100 11.26 -12.08 -13.63
C THR A 100 11.99 -11.27 -12.55
N ARG A 101 12.74 -11.94 -11.67
CA ARG A 101 13.57 -11.35 -10.60
C ARG A 101 15.07 -11.65 -10.81
N ILE A 102 15.46 -11.97 -12.04
CA ILE A 102 16.83 -12.26 -12.45
C ILE A 102 17.23 -11.29 -13.55
N GLU A 103 18.44 -10.75 -13.43
CA GLU A 103 19.08 -9.93 -14.45
C GLU A 103 20.33 -10.67 -14.97
N TYR A 104 20.65 -10.48 -16.25
CA TYR A 104 21.85 -11.05 -16.85
C TYR A 104 23.00 -10.04 -16.86
N VAL A 105 23.89 -10.16 -15.90
CA VAL A 105 25.06 -9.27 -15.77
C VAL A 105 26.29 -9.99 -16.32
N LYS A 106 26.84 -9.47 -17.42
CA LYS A 106 27.98 -10.11 -18.13
C LYS A 106 27.71 -11.59 -18.47
N GLY A 107 26.47 -11.89 -18.89
CA GLY A 107 26.03 -13.26 -19.23
C GLY A 107 25.66 -14.14 -18.03
N LYS A 108 25.86 -13.67 -16.79
CA LYS A 108 25.55 -14.43 -15.58
C LYS A 108 24.18 -14.10 -15.01
N SER A 109 23.42 -15.10 -14.55
CA SER A 109 22.10 -14.89 -13.92
C SER A 109 22.26 -14.41 -12.48
N VAL A 110 21.88 -13.17 -12.19
CA VAL A 110 22.01 -12.57 -10.85
C VAL A 110 20.63 -12.12 -10.35
N CYS A 111 20.24 -12.55 -9.15
CA CYS A 111 18.96 -12.16 -8.58
C CYS A 111 18.95 -10.69 -8.15
N LEU A 112 17.76 -10.07 -8.17
CA LEU A 112 17.58 -8.67 -7.75
C LEU A 112 18.16 -8.40 -6.35
N GLY A 113 18.02 -9.35 -5.40
CA GLY A 113 18.59 -9.21 -4.06
C GLY A 113 20.12 -9.10 -4.04
N CYS A 114 20.81 -9.86 -4.90
CA CYS A 114 22.27 -9.79 -5.07
C CYS A 114 22.75 -8.51 -5.77
N LEU A 115 21.86 -7.86 -6.51
CA LEU A 115 22.07 -6.57 -7.15
C LEU A 115 21.63 -5.39 -6.27
N GLY A 116 21.11 -5.65 -5.07
CA GLY A 116 20.58 -4.60 -4.21
C GLY A 116 19.37 -3.90 -4.82
N LYS A 117 18.50 -4.63 -5.54
CA LYS A 117 17.30 -4.08 -6.20
C LYS A 117 16.03 -4.81 -5.76
N SER A 118 14.89 -4.14 -5.88
CA SER A 118 13.56 -4.73 -5.68
C SER A 118 12.46 -3.93 -6.38
N ASN A 119 11.31 -4.55 -6.63
CA ASN A 119 10.08 -3.80 -6.90
C ASN A 119 9.42 -3.55 -5.54
N ALA A 120 9.52 -2.33 -5.02
CA ALA A 120 9.15 -2.02 -3.63
C ALA A 120 7.88 -1.18 -3.58
N LEU A 121 6.98 -1.52 -2.65
CA LEU A 121 5.90 -0.63 -2.23
C LEU A 121 6.44 0.30 -1.15
N ILE A 122 6.59 1.58 -1.48
CA ILE A 122 6.99 2.63 -0.54
C ILE A 122 5.89 3.70 -0.44
N GLY A 123 6.10 4.73 0.40
CA GLY A 123 5.07 5.75 0.67
C GLY A 123 4.55 6.52 -0.56
N ARG A 124 5.25 6.44 -1.71
CA ARG A 124 4.84 7.03 -2.99
C ARG A 124 4.34 6.02 -4.04
N GLY A 125 4.08 4.78 -3.63
CA GLY A 125 3.57 3.71 -4.51
C GLY A 125 4.60 2.62 -4.83
N ILE A 126 4.33 1.84 -5.87
CA ILE A 126 5.18 0.74 -6.34
C ILE A 126 6.30 1.32 -7.20
N VAL A 127 7.53 1.21 -6.72
CA VAL A 127 8.73 1.68 -7.42
C VAL A 127 9.53 0.48 -7.93
N PRO A 128 9.72 0.35 -9.25
CA PRO A 128 10.57 -0.70 -9.81
C PRO A 128 12.04 -0.37 -9.57
N ASN A 129 12.89 -1.40 -9.49
CA ASN A 129 14.34 -1.27 -9.30
C ASN A 129 14.75 -0.42 -8.09
N PHE A 130 13.92 -0.38 -7.05
CA PHE A 130 14.22 0.29 -5.80
C PHE A 130 15.47 -0.30 -5.16
N GLU A 131 16.43 0.57 -4.86
CA GLU A 131 17.67 0.19 -4.21
C GLU A 131 17.36 -0.37 -2.82
N TYR A 132 17.72 -1.64 -2.61
CA TYR A 132 17.40 -2.36 -1.41
C TYR A 132 18.27 -1.82 -0.28
N PRO A 133 17.68 -1.32 0.83
CA PRO A 133 18.44 -0.84 1.99
C PRO A 133 18.98 -2.01 2.85
N LEU A 134 19.47 -3.08 2.22
CA LEU A 134 20.14 -4.18 2.90
C LEU A 134 21.62 -3.87 2.88
N VAL A 135 22.12 -3.41 4.02
CA VAL A 135 23.55 -3.46 4.33
C VAL A 135 23.89 -4.93 4.56
N ARG A 136 24.44 -5.61 3.55
CA ARG A 136 25.06 -6.93 3.75
C ARG A 136 26.50 -6.66 4.19
N GLU A 137 26.81 -6.91 5.46
CA GLU A 137 28.20 -6.97 5.89
C GLU A 137 28.89 -8.09 5.10
N GLU A 138 29.96 -7.76 4.39
CA GLU A 138 30.80 -8.76 3.75
C GLU A 138 31.43 -9.63 4.84
N LYS A 139 31.24 -10.95 4.74
CA LYS A 139 31.94 -11.93 5.59
C LYS A 139 33.35 -12.18 5.08
#